data_AF-A0A1T3P8K8-F1
#
_entry.id   AF-A0A1T3P8K8-F1
#
_cell.length_a   1.000
_cell.length_b   1.000
_cell.length_c   1.000
_cell.angle_alpha   90.00
_cell.angle_beta   90.00
_cell.angle_gamma   90.00
#
_symmetry.space_group_name_H-M   'P 1'
#
loop_
_entity.id
_entity.type
_entity.pdbx_description
1 polymer ?
#
loop_
_entity_poly.entity_id
_entity_poly.type
_entity_poly.pdbx_seq_one_letter_code
_entity_poly.pdbx_strand_id
1 'polypeptide(L)'
;MLDVAAVARRLGVGPRTVLVYHNRAKVYRREHGIAPGSPQVPGVLPEPDAVLGTRPCWYPSTIEEYIANRPGAGTGGGRPWGTRGD
;
A
#
# COMPACT_ATOMS: atom_id res chain seq x y z
N MET A 1 -7.33 -5.98 -13.10
CA MET A 1 -7.21 -4.97 -12.02
C MET A 1 -7.36 -5.67 -10.69
N LEU A 2 -6.59 -5.28 -9.68
CA LEU A 2 -6.61 -5.86 -8.34
C LEU A 2 -7.35 -4.93 -7.39
N ASP A 3 -8.38 -5.43 -6.73
CA ASP A 3 -8.99 -4.72 -5.61
C ASP A 3 -8.16 -4.89 -4.33
N VAL A 4 -8.51 -4.14 -3.29
CA VAL A 4 -7.88 -4.20 -1.96
C VAL A 4 -7.66 -5.64 -1.45
N ALA A 5 -8.64 -6.54 -1.62
CA ALA A 5 -8.52 -7.92 -1.15
C ALA A 5 -7.52 -8.73 -1.99
N ALA A 6 -7.49 -8.53 -3.31
CA ALA A 6 -6.51 -9.15 -4.18
C ALA A 6 -5.09 -8.65 -3.91
N VAL A 7 -4.91 -7.35 -3.66
CA VAL A 7 -3.62 -6.78 -3.24
C VAL A 7 -3.17 -7.36 -1.90
N ALA A 8 -4.09 -7.46 -0.94
CA ALA A 8 -3.81 -8.01 0.38
C ALA A 8 -3.30 -9.45 0.32
N ARG A 9 -3.94 -10.28 -0.51
CA ARG A 9 -3.50 -11.66 -0.79
C ARG A 9 -2.09 -11.73 -1.35
N ARG A 10 -1.73 -10.84 -2.28
CA ARG A 10 -0.36 -10.80 -2.86
C ARG A 10 0.69 -10.35 -1.86
N LEU A 11 0.33 -9.44 -0.96
CA LEU A 11 1.22 -8.93 0.07
C LEU A 11 1.30 -9.83 1.31
N GLY A 12 0.43 -10.85 1.42
CA GLY A 12 0.31 -11.68 2.62
C GLY A 12 -0.18 -10.92 3.86
N VAL A 13 -0.94 -9.83 3.67
CA VAL A 13 -1.48 -8.98 4.75
C VAL A 13 -3.00 -8.97 4.74
N GLY A 14 -3.62 -8.45 5.80
CA GLY A 14 -5.06 -8.24 5.83
C GLY A 14 -5.53 -7.08 4.91
N PRO A 15 -6.75 -7.11 4.35
CA PRO A 15 -7.27 -6.06 3.47
C PRO A 15 -7.35 -4.68 4.16
N ARG A 16 -7.57 -4.66 5.47
CA ARG A 16 -7.56 -3.41 6.26
C ARG A 16 -6.15 -2.78 6.32
N THR A 17 -5.10 -3.60 6.33
CA THR A 17 -3.71 -3.13 6.30
C THR A 17 -3.39 -2.44 4.98
N VAL A 18 -3.92 -2.93 3.86
CA VAL A 18 -3.76 -2.28 2.56
C VAL A 18 -4.39 -0.89 2.55
N LEU A 19 -5.57 -0.71 3.17
CA LEU A 19 -6.20 0.61 3.32
C LEU A 19 -5.37 1.54 4.21
N VAL A 20 -4.73 1.01 5.26
CA VAL A 20 -3.79 1.80 6.09
C VAL A 20 -2.59 2.24 5.26
N TYR A 21 -2.02 1.36 4.43
CA TYR A 21 -0.92 1.71 3.52
C TYR A 21 -1.34 2.76 2.51
N HIS A 22 -2.53 2.64 1.93
CA HIS A 22 -3.09 3.63 1.02
C HIS A 22 -3.25 5.01 1.69
N ASN A 23 -3.83 5.06 2.90
CA ASN A 23 -3.99 6.32 3.63
C ASN A 23 -2.64 6.93 4.03
N ARG A 24 -1.69 6.12 4.49
CA ARG A 24 -0.32 6.58 4.78
C ARG A 24 0.38 7.11 3.53
N ALA A 25 0.19 6.46 2.38
CA ALA A 25 0.73 6.92 1.11
C ALA A 25 0.15 8.28 0.69
N LYS A 26 -1.16 8.50 0.90
CA LYS A 26 -1.79 9.81 0.64
C LYS A 26 -1.19 10.91 1.52
N VAL A 27 -1.00 10.64 2.81
CA VAL A 27 -0.38 11.59 3.74
C VAL A 27 1.06 11.86 3.33
N TYR A 28 1.87 10.82 3.11
CA TYR A 28 3.26 10.94 2.67
C TYR A 28 3.39 11.78 1.39
N ARG A 29 2.59 11.48 0.35
CA ARG A 29 2.62 12.23 -0.91
C ARG A 29 2.24 13.70 -0.70
N ARG A 30 1.26 13.99 0.17
CA ARG A 30 0.87 15.36 0.52
C ARG A 30 1.99 16.11 1.24
N GLU A 31 2.61 15.48 2.25
CA GLU A 31 3.69 16.08 3.04
C GLU A 31 4.95 16.35 2.22
N HIS A 32 5.26 15.45 1.29
CA HIS A 32 6.43 15.56 0.42
C HIS A 32 6.15 16.27 -0.92
N GLY A 33 4.95 16.81 -1.13
CA GLY A 33 4.61 17.55 -2.36
C GLY A 33 4.66 16.70 -3.63
N ILE A 34 4.40 15.41 -3.53
CA ILE A 34 4.45 14.46 -4.64
C ILE A 34 3.13 14.55 -5.42
N ALA A 35 3.21 15.04 -6.66
CA ALA A 35 2.06 15.20 -7.53
C ALA A 35 1.42 13.84 -7.90
N PRO A 36 0.10 13.79 -8.18
CA PRO A 36 -0.53 12.62 -8.80
C PRO A 36 0.17 12.31 -10.13
N GLY A 37 0.34 11.02 -10.43
CA GLY A 37 1.12 10.57 -11.59
C GLY A 37 2.65 10.64 -11.44
N SER A 38 3.17 11.06 -10.28
CA SER A 38 4.61 10.95 -9.99
C SER A 38 5.05 9.47 -9.99
N PRO A 39 6.31 9.18 -10.35
CA PRO A 39 6.86 7.83 -10.32
C PRO A 39 6.72 7.17 -8.94
N GLN A 40 6.73 5.85 -8.96
CA GLN A 40 6.52 5.03 -7.77
C GLN A 40 7.60 5.29 -6.71
N VAL A 41 7.17 5.58 -5.48
CA VAL A 41 8.07 5.83 -4.36
C VAL A 41 8.39 4.50 -3.65
N PRO A 42 9.66 4.13 -3.46
CA PRO A 42 10.05 2.91 -2.76
C PRO A 42 9.42 2.83 -1.36
N GLY A 43 8.81 1.69 -1.03
CA GLY A 43 8.17 1.44 0.27
C GLY A 43 6.83 2.14 0.53
N VAL A 44 6.38 3.04 -0.34
CA VAL A 44 5.08 3.72 -0.23
C VAL A 44 4.10 3.12 -1.24
N LEU A 45 2.87 2.80 -0.83
CA LEU A 45 1.88 2.22 -1.75
C LEU A 45 1.57 3.20 -2.90
N PRO A 46 1.52 2.74 -4.16
CA PRO A 46 1.12 3.57 -5.30
C PRO A 46 -0.29 4.15 -5.13
N GLU A 47 -0.55 5.24 -5.84
CA GLU A 47 -1.91 5.75 -6.02
C GLU A 47 -2.77 4.69 -6.73
N PRO A 48 -4.06 4.53 -6.39
CA PRO A 48 -4.92 3.61 -7.12
C PRO A 48 -5.05 4.02 -8.58
N ASP A 49 -4.75 3.08 -9.47
CA ASP A 49 -4.90 3.26 -10.93
C ASP A 49 -6.35 3.53 -11.33
N ALA A 50 -7.30 2.98 -10.57
CA ALA A 50 -8.71 3.26 -10.74
C ALA A 50 -9.50 2.99 -9.45
N VAL A 51 -10.71 3.53 -9.40
CA VAL A 51 -11.66 3.30 -8.31
C VAL A 51 -12.86 2.55 -8.86
N LEU A 52 -13.08 1.33 -8.38
CA LEU A 52 -14.24 0.52 -8.76
C LEU A 52 -15.35 0.75 -7.73
N GLY A 53 -16.33 1.59 -8.07
CA GLY A 53 -17.37 2.06 -7.16
C GLY A 53 -16.76 2.92 -6.05
N THR A 54 -16.56 2.35 -4.86
CA THR A 54 -15.93 3.02 -3.71
C THR A 54 -14.58 2.42 -3.34
N ARG A 55 -14.11 1.39 -4.06
CA ARG A 55 -12.95 0.58 -3.68
C ARG A 55 -11.75 0.95 -4.56
N PRO A 56 -10.61 1.36 -3.99
CA PRO A 56 -9.39 1.61 -4.76
C PRO A 56 -8.88 0.30 -5.35
N CYS A 57 -8.39 0.37 -6.58
CA CYS A 57 -7.89 -0.75 -7.34
C CYS A 57 -6.60 -0.38 -8.07
N TRP A 58 -5.72 -1.37 -8.24
CA TRP A 58 -4.41 -1.20 -8.85
C TRP A 58 -4.20 -2.18 -10.00
N TYR A 59 -3.30 -1.87 -10.92
CA TYR A 59 -2.85 -2.86 -11.89
C TYR A 59 -1.95 -3.91 -11.21
N PRO A 60 -1.96 -5.16 -11.73
CA PRO A 60 -1.01 -6.18 -11.30
C PRO A 60 0.43 -5.69 -11.33
N SER A 61 0.85 -5.09 -12.45
CA SER A 61 2.19 -4.55 -12.66
C SER A 61 2.57 -3.50 -11.62
N THR A 62 1.68 -2.55 -11.33
CA THR A 62 1.87 -1.52 -10.30
C THR A 62 2.18 -2.12 -8.92
N ILE A 63 1.48 -3.21 -8.56
CA ILE A 63 1.71 -3.90 -7.28
C ILE A 63 2.99 -4.74 -7.31
N GLU A 64 3.33 -5.35 -8.45
CA GLU A 64 4.58 -6.09 -8.63
C GLU A 64 5.80 -5.17 -8.50
N GLU A 65 5.75 -3.98 -9.12
CA GLU A 65 6.77 -2.94 -8.96
C GLU A 65 6.86 -2.45 -7.51
N TYR A 66 5.73 -2.25 -6.83
CA TYR A 66 5.72 -1.89 -5.41
C TYR A 66 6.39 -2.97 -4.55
N ILE A 67 6.07 -4.26 -4.78
CA ILE A 67 6.66 -5.38 -4.05
C ILE A 67 8.17 -5.45 -4.28
N ALA A 68 8.62 -5.28 -5.52
CA ALA A 68 10.04 -5.30 -5.88
C ALA A 68 10.81 -4.14 -5.19
N ASN A 69 10.20 -2.97 -5.07
CA ASN A 69 10.80 -1.78 -4.48
C ASN A 69 10.53 -1.61 -2.98
N ARG A 70 9.89 -2.58 -2.32
CA ARG A 70 9.53 -2.48 -0.89
C ARG A 70 10.77 -2.80 -0.02
N PRO A 71 11.25 -1.85 0.81
CA PRO A 71 12.30 -2.13 1.77
C PRO A 71 11.74 -3.10 2.82
N GLY A 72 12.32 -4.31 2.92
CA GLY A 72 11.89 -5.36 3.85
C GLY A 72 11.31 -6.64 3.21
N ALA A 73 11.50 -6.88 1.91
CA ALA A 73 11.12 -8.15 1.27
C ALA A 73 11.93 -9.39 1.76
N GLY A 74 12.92 -9.20 2.64
CA GLY A 74 13.58 -10.27 3.38
C GLY A 74 13.37 -10.11 4.89
N THR A 75 12.62 -11.04 5.49
CA THR A 75 12.61 -11.36 6.93
C THR A 75 11.98 -10.32 7.90
N GLY A 76 10.86 -10.70 8.52
CA GLY A 76 10.48 -10.23 9.87
C GLY A 76 9.69 -8.92 9.95
N GLY A 77 8.37 -9.00 9.80
CA GLY A 77 7.45 -7.88 10.06
C GLY A 77 6.28 -8.25 10.97
N GLY A 78 6.43 -9.29 11.78
CA GLY A 78 5.50 -9.58 12.87
C GLY A 78 5.70 -8.55 13.97
N ARG A 79 4.83 -7.54 14.04
CA ARG A 79 4.61 -6.80 15.28
C ARG A 79 3.11 -6.76 15.54
N PRO A 80 2.58 -7.55 16.50
CA PRO A 80 1.19 -7.45 16.90
C PRO A 80 0.96 -6.05 17.50
N TRP A 81 -0.04 -5.34 17.01
CA TRP A 81 -0.49 -4.10 17.65
C TRP A 81 -1.61 -4.41 18.65
N GLY A 82 -1.21 -4.53 19.91
CA GLY A 82 -1.99 -4.43 21.15
C GLY A 82 -0.94 -4.15 22.23
N THR A 83 -1.07 -3.21 23.17
CA THR A 83 -2.25 -2.73 23.88
C THR A 83 -1.92 -1.35 24.45
N ARG A 84 -2.96 -0.54 24.65
CA ARG A 84 -3.06 0.68 25.46
C ARG A 84 -2.24 0.59 26.75
N GLY A 85 -1.37 1.57 27.00
CA GLY A 85 -0.54 1.66 28.21
C GLY A 85 -1.34 2.01 29.47
N ASP A 86 -0.94 1.35 30.55
CA ASP A 86 -1.02 1.76 31.96
C ASP A 86 -0.17 3.01 32.20
#